data_AF-A0AA38U1Z2-F1
#
_entry.id   AF-A0AA38U1Z2-F1
#
_cell.length_a   1.000
_cell.length_b   1.000
_cell.length_c   1.000
_cell.angle_alpha   90.00
_cell.angle_beta   90.00
_cell.angle_gamma   90.00
#
_symmetry.space_group_name_H-M   'P 1'
#
loop_
_entity.id
_entity.type
_entity.pdbx_description
1 polymer ?
#
loop_
_entity_poly.entity_id
_entity_poly.type
_entity_poly.pdbx_seq_one_letter_code
_entity_poly.pdbx_strand_id
1 'polypeptide(L)'
;TRGQWFTKRLSFKDRPDEHFIVRHRNPIEAIRALWGDPALAKDLVYKPAKMFRNKHKPTDNERIFSEMWTGGLWRAAQVCSIPRGGTIAPVIIASDKTQLTQFSGNKTAYPVYLTLGNIPKSLRNKPNARACILIAYLPVDKPAKKNFTEQALRVRTYEIFHRSMAAVLEPLKEAGDPAGEGVELVGGDGAVRKVYPILAAYIADYPEQCLVTCSKYGTCPKCQRKATELEERTPGAPRKQTWTEGVINDAR
;
A
#
# COMPACT_ATOMS: atom_id res chain seq x y z
N THR A 1 -16.36 14.84 -2.96
CA THR A 1 -15.52 15.05 -1.75
C THR A 1 -14.55 13.87 -1.62
N ARG A 2 -13.36 14.02 -1.02
CA ARG A 2 -12.31 12.95 -0.96
C ARG A 2 -12.51 11.95 0.19
N GLY A 3 -13.77 11.64 0.52
CA GLY A 3 -14.18 10.84 1.67
C GLY A 3 -14.19 11.60 3.01
N GLN A 4 -15.04 11.12 3.94
CA GLN A 4 -15.12 11.60 5.31
C GLN A 4 -14.02 10.98 6.19
N TRP A 5 -13.59 11.71 7.21
CA TRP A 5 -12.67 11.21 8.24
C TRP A 5 -13.44 10.48 9.34
N PHE A 6 -12.93 9.30 9.70
CA PHE A 6 -13.34 8.46 10.80
C PHE A 6 -12.21 8.33 11.82
N THR A 7 -12.58 8.02 13.06
CA THR A 7 -11.64 7.77 14.15
C THR A 7 -11.91 6.37 14.69
N LYS A 8 -10.90 5.51 14.65
CA LYS A 8 -10.96 4.15 15.22
C LYS A 8 -10.05 4.07 16.42
N ARG A 9 -10.55 3.53 17.53
CA ARG A 9 -9.78 3.24 18.73
C ARG A 9 -9.36 1.78 18.70
N LEU A 10 -8.06 1.51 18.78
CA LEU A 10 -7.51 0.18 18.90
C LEU A 10 -7.12 -0.07 20.36
N SER A 11 -7.53 -1.20 20.91
CA SER A 11 -7.09 -1.69 22.22
C SER A 11 -6.64 -3.14 22.11
N PHE A 12 -5.97 -3.62 23.14
CA PHE A 12 -5.53 -5.00 23.24
C PHE A 12 -6.22 -5.68 24.41
N LYS A 13 -6.52 -6.98 24.27
CA LYS A 13 -7.27 -7.75 25.30
C LYS A 13 -6.54 -7.77 26.65
N ASP A 14 -5.22 -7.75 26.63
CA ASP A 14 -4.37 -7.73 27.82
C ASP A 14 -4.26 -6.34 28.47
N ARG A 15 -4.65 -5.27 27.77
CA ARG A 15 -4.66 -3.88 28.25
C ARG A 15 -5.86 -3.12 27.68
N PRO A 16 -7.06 -3.34 28.23
CA PRO A 16 -8.27 -2.73 27.69
C PRO A 16 -8.26 -1.20 27.84
N ASP A 17 -7.59 -0.67 28.88
CA ASP A 17 -7.52 0.76 29.18
C ASP A 17 -6.53 1.54 28.28
N GLU A 18 -5.68 0.82 27.54
CA GLU A 18 -4.72 1.42 26.62
C GLU A 18 -5.33 1.49 25.21
N HIS A 19 -5.41 2.72 24.67
CA HIS A 19 -6.03 2.97 23.39
C HIS A 19 -5.10 3.71 22.43
N PHE A 20 -5.07 3.25 21.18
CA PHE A 20 -4.35 3.88 20.08
C PHE A 20 -5.36 4.42 19.07
N ILE A 21 -5.21 5.69 18.71
CA ILE A 21 -6.16 6.38 17.83
C ILE A 21 -5.65 6.34 16.40
N VAL A 22 -6.45 5.75 15.50
CA VAL A 22 -6.24 5.82 14.06
C VAL A 22 -7.27 6.77 13.48
N ARG A 23 -6.83 7.82 12.78
CA ARG A 23 -7.72 8.67 11.98
C ARG A 23 -7.61 8.27 10.53
N HIS A 24 -8.71 7.88 9.89
CA HIS A 24 -8.66 7.38 8.53
C HIS A 24 -9.89 7.76 7.71
N ARG A 25 -9.82 7.58 6.40
CA ARG A 25 -10.94 7.68 5.47
C ARG A 25 -11.18 6.32 4.83
N ASN A 26 -12.35 6.15 4.24
CA ASN A 26 -12.60 4.99 3.40
C ASN A 26 -11.71 5.08 2.13
N PRO A 27 -10.80 4.12 1.88
CA PRO A 27 -9.94 4.14 0.70
C PRO A 27 -10.75 4.10 -0.61
N ILE A 28 -11.94 3.49 -0.63
CA ILE A 28 -12.80 3.45 -1.82
C ILE A 28 -13.28 4.85 -2.22
N GLU A 29 -13.56 5.71 -1.25
CA GLU A 29 -13.94 7.10 -1.53
C GLU A 29 -12.75 7.93 -2.04
N ALA A 30 -11.53 7.62 -1.60
CA ALA A 30 -10.32 8.22 -2.18
C ALA A 30 -10.12 7.74 -3.63
N ILE A 31 -10.34 6.46 -3.92
CA ILE A 31 -10.27 5.90 -5.28
C ILE A 31 -11.34 6.54 -6.16
N ARG A 32 -12.59 6.63 -5.68
CA ARG A 32 -13.70 7.31 -6.38
C ARG A 32 -13.34 8.75 -6.74
N ALA A 33 -12.71 9.48 -5.82
CA ALA A 33 -12.29 10.86 -6.06
C ALA A 33 -11.19 10.97 -7.13
N LEU A 34 -10.21 10.05 -7.16
CA LEU A 34 -9.16 10.03 -8.19
C LEU A 34 -9.69 9.56 -9.55
N TRP A 35 -10.56 8.55 -9.55
CA TRP A 35 -11.15 7.96 -10.74
C TRP A 35 -12.11 8.90 -11.44
N GLY A 36 -12.89 9.66 -10.66
CA GLY A 36 -13.88 10.62 -11.13
C GLY A 36 -13.32 12.01 -11.43
N ASP A 37 -12.01 12.27 -11.26
CA ASP A 37 -11.43 13.60 -11.48
C ASP A 37 -11.37 13.92 -12.99
N PRO A 38 -12.10 14.92 -13.49
CA PRO A 38 -12.08 15.29 -14.91
C PRO A 38 -10.69 15.71 -15.39
N ALA A 39 -9.85 16.25 -14.51
CA ALA A 39 -8.49 16.65 -14.86
C ALA A 39 -7.57 15.46 -15.15
N LEU A 40 -7.89 14.28 -14.61
CA LEU A 40 -7.15 13.03 -14.80
C LEU A 40 -7.79 12.12 -15.88
N ALA A 41 -9.06 12.36 -16.22
CA ALA A 41 -9.88 11.47 -17.06
C ALA A 41 -9.22 11.05 -18.38
N LYS A 42 -8.61 12.02 -19.09
CA LYS A 42 -7.96 11.79 -20.39
C LYS A 42 -6.68 10.94 -20.30
N ASP A 43 -6.06 10.91 -19.13
CA ASP A 43 -4.77 10.28 -18.89
C ASP A 43 -4.90 8.94 -18.16
N LEU A 44 -6.08 8.62 -17.61
CA LEU A 44 -6.34 7.37 -16.92
C LEU A 44 -6.30 6.18 -17.88
N VAL A 45 -5.56 5.15 -17.48
CA VAL A 45 -5.48 3.87 -18.21
C VAL A 45 -6.33 2.82 -17.51
N TYR A 46 -7.21 2.16 -18.27
CA TYR A 46 -8.18 1.18 -17.74
C TYR A 46 -7.88 -0.28 -18.10
N LYS A 47 -6.80 -0.54 -18.85
CA LYS A 47 -6.45 -1.89 -19.29
C LYS A 47 -4.93 -2.09 -19.38
N PRO A 48 -4.43 -3.31 -19.15
CA PRO A 48 -3.02 -3.60 -19.35
C PRO A 48 -2.66 -3.49 -20.84
N ALA A 49 -1.40 -3.15 -21.11
CA ALA A 49 -0.84 -3.07 -22.45
C ALA A 49 0.54 -3.75 -22.51
N LYS A 50 0.92 -4.23 -23.70
CA LYS A 50 2.30 -4.62 -23.98
C LYS A 50 2.93 -3.54 -24.86
N MET A 51 4.11 -3.06 -24.48
CA MET A 51 4.91 -2.14 -25.26
C MET A 51 6.22 -2.82 -25.63
N PHE A 52 6.65 -2.68 -26.88
CA PHE A 52 7.87 -3.29 -27.40
C PHE A 52 8.75 -2.21 -28.03
N ARG A 53 10.07 -2.39 -27.95
CA ARG A 53 11.04 -1.46 -28.55
C ARG A 53 10.95 -1.48 -30.08
N ASN A 54 10.82 -2.66 -30.68
CA ASN A 54 10.65 -2.82 -32.13
C ASN A 54 9.20 -3.16 -32.47
N LYS A 55 8.57 -2.34 -33.32
CA LYS A 55 7.19 -2.58 -33.79
C LYS A 55 7.09 -3.71 -34.82
N HIS A 56 8.18 -4.01 -35.54
CA HIS A 56 8.19 -4.94 -36.68
C HIS A 56 8.50 -6.39 -36.29
N LYS A 57 9.19 -6.61 -35.17
CA LYS A 57 9.45 -7.94 -34.60
C LYS A 57 9.29 -7.92 -33.08
N PRO A 58 8.06 -7.80 -32.56
CA PRO A 58 7.84 -7.79 -31.12
C PRO A 58 8.24 -9.14 -30.52
N THR A 59 9.34 -9.15 -29.77
CA THR A 59 9.76 -10.29 -28.95
C THR A 59 9.63 -9.94 -27.48
N ASP A 60 9.33 -10.93 -26.62
CA ASP A 60 9.18 -10.66 -25.18
C ASP A 60 10.49 -10.13 -24.54
N ASN A 61 11.65 -10.38 -25.15
CA ASN A 61 12.96 -9.83 -24.74
C ASN A 61 13.10 -8.32 -24.98
N GLU A 62 12.26 -7.73 -25.84
CA GLU A 62 12.26 -6.30 -26.17
C GLU A 62 11.12 -5.54 -25.50
N ARG A 63 10.50 -6.14 -24.47
CA ARG A 63 9.38 -5.54 -23.76
C ARG A 63 9.82 -4.35 -22.91
N ILE A 64 9.08 -3.26 -23.01
CA ILE A 64 9.29 -2.04 -22.25
C ILE A 64 8.37 -2.06 -21.03
N PHE A 65 8.97 -1.92 -19.85
CA PHE A 65 8.28 -1.76 -18.57
C PHE A 65 8.53 -0.35 -18.04
N SER A 66 7.53 0.52 -18.12
CA SER A 66 7.66 1.93 -17.72
C SER A 66 6.57 2.41 -16.79
N GLU A 67 5.40 1.77 -16.85
CA GLU A 67 4.16 2.12 -16.15
C GLU A 67 3.46 0.84 -15.67
N MET A 68 2.55 0.96 -14.69
CA MET A 68 1.92 -0.23 -14.09
C MET A 68 1.12 -1.07 -15.10
N TRP A 69 0.45 -0.44 -16.07
CA TRP A 69 -0.29 -1.15 -17.11
C TRP A 69 0.61 -1.90 -18.09
N THR A 70 1.90 -1.54 -18.19
CA THR A 70 2.88 -2.31 -18.97
C THR A 70 3.47 -3.50 -18.20
N GLY A 71 3.30 -3.49 -16.87
CA GLY A 71 3.80 -4.51 -15.95
C GLY A 71 3.13 -5.88 -16.10
N GLY A 72 3.83 -6.92 -15.64
CA GLY A 72 3.30 -8.29 -15.63
C GLY A 72 2.15 -8.48 -14.64
N LEU A 73 2.23 -7.83 -13.47
CA LEU A 73 1.27 -8.00 -12.37
C LEU A 73 -0.16 -7.64 -12.76
N TRP A 74 -0.39 -6.45 -13.33
CA TRP A 74 -1.73 -6.04 -13.73
C TRP A 74 -2.29 -7.01 -14.78
N ARG A 75 -1.51 -7.32 -15.82
CA ARG A 75 -1.94 -8.28 -16.85
C ARG A 75 -2.35 -9.63 -16.24
N ALA A 76 -1.52 -10.19 -15.36
CA ALA A 76 -1.80 -11.47 -14.73
C ALA A 76 -3.07 -11.40 -13.88
N ALA A 77 -3.21 -10.40 -13.01
CA ALA A 77 -4.41 -10.24 -12.18
C ALA A 77 -5.68 -10.01 -13.02
N GLN A 78 -5.59 -9.21 -14.09
CA GLN A 78 -6.72 -8.88 -14.95
C GLN A 78 -7.24 -10.09 -15.74
N VAL A 79 -6.35 -11.00 -16.12
CA VAL A 79 -6.70 -12.20 -16.91
C VAL A 79 -7.05 -13.38 -16.02
N CYS A 80 -6.33 -13.57 -14.91
CA CYS A 80 -6.45 -14.77 -14.08
C CYS A 80 -7.43 -14.64 -12.93
N SER A 81 -7.73 -13.41 -12.47
CA SER A 81 -8.50 -13.20 -11.25
C SER A 81 -9.78 -12.43 -11.50
N ILE A 82 -9.75 -11.38 -12.31
CA ILE A 82 -10.89 -10.46 -12.44
C ILE A 82 -11.96 -10.98 -13.41
N PRO A 83 -13.26 -10.96 -13.03
CA PRO A 83 -14.36 -11.33 -13.91
C PRO A 83 -14.41 -10.50 -15.20
N ARG A 84 -14.96 -11.11 -16.26
CA ARG A 84 -15.13 -10.43 -17.55
C ARG A 84 -15.96 -9.15 -17.39
N GLY A 85 -15.47 -8.05 -17.93
CA GLY A 85 -16.10 -6.73 -17.81
C GLY A 85 -15.59 -5.88 -16.63
N GLY A 86 -14.84 -6.48 -15.70
CA GLY A 86 -14.16 -5.74 -14.63
C GLY A 86 -12.84 -5.12 -15.08
N THR A 87 -12.45 -4.00 -14.47
CA THR A 87 -11.12 -3.38 -14.63
C THR A 87 -10.41 -3.29 -13.28
N ILE A 88 -9.09 -3.41 -13.27
CA ILE A 88 -8.30 -3.24 -12.05
C ILE A 88 -7.97 -1.77 -11.81
N ALA A 89 -8.05 -1.36 -10.55
CA ALA A 89 -7.39 -0.17 -10.05
C ALA A 89 -6.18 -0.57 -9.19
N PRO A 90 -4.94 -0.58 -9.73
CA PRO A 90 -3.78 -0.90 -8.92
C PRO A 90 -3.56 0.22 -7.91
N VAL A 91 -3.75 -0.08 -6.63
CA VAL A 91 -3.59 0.87 -5.54
C VAL A 91 -2.13 0.90 -5.11
N ILE A 92 -1.59 2.11 -4.98
CA ILE A 92 -0.26 2.36 -4.48
C ILE A 92 -0.42 3.16 -3.20
N ILE A 93 0.13 2.64 -2.10
CA ILE A 93 0.18 3.37 -0.84
C ILE A 93 1.60 3.78 -0.51
N ALA A 94 1.73 4.89 0.21
CA ALA A 94 2.99 5.35 0.75
C ALA A 94 2.79 5.76 2.21
N SER A 95 3.74 5.43 3.07
CA SER A 95 3.75 5.91 4.46
C SER A 95 5.07 6.58 4.74
N ASP A 96 5.02 7.70 5.46
CA ASP A 96 6.22 8.46 5.81
C ASP A 96 6.06 9.01 7.23
N LYS A 97 6.91 8.54 8.16
CA LYS A 97 6.85 8.99 9.55
C LYS A 97 7.55 10.34 9.66
N THR A 98 6.76 11.41 9.76
CA THR A 98 7.26 12.78 9.73
C THR A 98 7.18 13.46 11.10
N GLN A 99 8.23 14.20 11.46
CA GLN A 99 8.18 15.09 12.63
C GLN A 99 7.52 16.42 12.23
N LEU A 100 6.43 16.81 12.89
CA LEU A 100 5.68 18.02 12.54
C LEU A 100 6.29 19.30 13.12
N THR A 101 7.04 19.22 14.21
CA THR A 101 7.66 20.40 14.86
C THR A 101 8.98 20.02 15.53
N GLN A 102 10.08 20.70 15.19
CA GLN A 102 11.38 20.53 15.87
C GLN A 102 11.54 21.38 17.14
N PHE A 103 10.74 22.45 17.33
CA PHE A 103 11.01 23.47 18.36
C PHE A 103 9.87 23.77 19.33
N SER A 104 8.67 23.23 19.14
CA SER A 104 7.52 23.52 20.03
C SER A 104 6.59 22.31 20.17
N GLY A 105 7.06 21.32 20.94
CA GLY A 105 6.30 20.14 21.35
C GLY A 105 6.32 19.01 20.32
N ASN A 106 7.18 18.01 20.53
CA ASN A 106 7.43 16.79 19.74
C ASN A 106 6.17 16.09 19.17
N LYS A 107 5.47 16.72 18.22
CA LYS A 107 4.33 16.14 17.51
C LYS A 107 4.87 15.39 16.31
N THR A 108 4.69 14.08 16.29
CA THR A 108 4.97 13.24 15.13
C THR A 108 3.66 12.91 14.45
N ALA A 109 3.69 12.81 13.12
CA ALA A 109 2.58 12.28 12.34
C ALA A 109 3.08 11.08 11.56
N TYR A 110 2.19 10.11 11.37
CA TYR A 110 2.45 8.98 10.51
C TYR A 110 1.37 8.88 9.42
N PRO A 111 1.42 9.76 8.41
CA PRO A 111 0.48 9.76 7.29
C PRO A 111 0.59 8.51 6.42
N VAL A 112 -0.55 8.09 5.87
CA VAL A 112 -0.64 7.10 4.79
C VAL A 112 -1.34 7.75 3.59
N TYR A 113 -0.65 7.77 2.47
CA TYR A 113 -1.13 8.29 1.19
C TYR A 113 -1.55 7.17 0.26
N LEU A 114 -2.48 7.47 -0.66
CA LEU A 114 -2.99 6.57 -1.66
C LEU A 114 -3.00 7.25 -3.04
N THR A 115 -2.56 6.53 -4.06
CA THR A 115 -2.67 6.89 -5.48
C THR A 115 -2.98 5.64 -6.32
N LEU A 116 -3.24 5.82 -7.61
CA LEU A 116 -3.61 4.76 -8.55
C LEU A 116 -2.52 4.55 -9.60
N GLY A 117 -2.21 3.30 -9.89
CA GLY A 117 -1.38 2.87 -11.01
C GLY A 117 -2.00 3.11 -12.38
N ASN A 118 -3.30 3.44 -12.43
CA ASN A 118 -3.99 3.90 -13.63
C ASN A 118 -3.51 5.30 -14.07
N ILE A 119 -2.92 6.07 -13.14
CA ILE A 119 -2.45 7.43 -13.39
C ILE A 119 -0.96 7.38 -13.81
N PRO A 120 -0.59 7.98 -14.96
CA PRO A 120 0.81 8.07 -15.40
C PRO A 120 1.74 8.61 -14.32
N LYS A 121 2.96 8.07 -14.23
CA LYS A 121 3.91 8.49 -13.19
C LYS A 121 4.24 9.99 -13.23
N SER A 122 4.24 10.59 -14.43
CA SER A 122 4.48 12.03 -14.62
C SER A 122 3.43 12.89 -13.94
N LEU A 123 2.16 12.47 -13.94
CA LEU A 123 1.07 13.15 -13.26
C LEU A 123 1.09 12.86 -11.75
N ARG A 124 1.37 11.62 -11.34
CA ARG A 124 1.51 11.28 -9.91
C ARG A 124 2.58 12.11 -9.21
N ASN A 125 3.69 12.39 -9.90
CA ASN A 125 4.80 13.16 -9.38
C ASN A 125 4.62 14.68 -9.49
N LYS A 126 3.52 15.14 -10.10
CA LYS A 126 3.26 16.57 -10.29
C LYS A 126 2.47 17.11 -9.07
N PRO A 127 3.02 18.02 -8.25
CA PRO A 127 2.38 18.46 -7.02
C PRO A 127 0.98 19.06 -7.21
N ASN A 128 0.76 19.78 -8.32
CA ASN A 128 -0.51 20.42 -8.62
C ASN A 128 -1.56 19.49 -9.25
N ALA A 129 -1.18 18.27 -9.68
CA ALA A 129 -2.11 17.32 -10.27
C ALA A 129 -3.03 16.65 -9.25
N ARG A 130 -2.75 16.80 -7.95
CA ARG A 130 -3.58 16.28 -6.84
C ARG A 130 -3.89 14.78 -6.95
N ALA A 131 -3.02 14.03 -7.65
CA ALA A 131 -3.15 12.60 -7.96
C ALA A 131 -2.82 11.68 -6.76
N CYS A 132 -2.69 12.23 -5.56
CA CYS A 132 -2.37 11.51 -4.34
C CYS A 132 -3.24 12.04 -3.20
N ILE A 133 -3.86 11.13 -2.45
CA ILE A 133 -4.80 11.46 -1.37
C ILE A 133 -4.30 10.87 -0.06
N LEU A 134 -4.26 11.69 0.99
CA LEU A 134 -4.03 11.23 2.35
C LEU A 134 -5.27 10.47 2.86
N ILE A 135 -5.08 9.21 3.25
CA ILE A 135 -6.15 8.31 3.70
C ILE A 135 -6.09 7.97 5.19
N ALA A 136 -4.94 8.09 5.85
CA ALA A 136 -4.85 7.83 7.29
C ALA A 136 -3.73 8.62 7.99
N TYR A 137 -3.90 8.78 9.30
CA TYR A 137 -2.86 9.08 10.27
C TYR A 137 -2.80 7.90 11.24
N LEU A 138 -1.67 7.20 11.23
CA LEU A 138 -1.42 6.07 12.13
C LEU A 138 -1.02 6.55 13.52
N PRO A 139 -1.19 5.71 14.56
CA PRO A 139 -0.78 6.03 15.91
C PRO A 139 0.74 6.20 15.98
N VAL A 140 1.18 7.25 16.66
CA VAL A 140 2.60 7.52 16.95
C VAL A 140 2.95 7.27 18.41
N ASP A 141 1.93 7.13 19.25
CA ASP A 141 2.07 6.88 20.68
C ASP A 141 2.73 5.53 20.91
N LYS A 142 3.69 5.52 21.82
CA LYS A 142 4.38 4.29 22.21
C LYS A 142 3.55 3.54 23.24
N PRO A 143 3.51 2.20 23.18
CA PRO A 143 2.85 1.41 24.20
C PRO A 143 3.50 1.65 25.58
N ALA A 144 2.67 1.59 26.62
CA ALA A 144 3.08 1.83 27.99
C ALA A 144 4.14 0.82 28.42
N LYS A 145 5.30 1.33 28.88
CA LYS A 145 6.49 0.52 29.21
C LYS A 145 6.28 -0.46 30.37
N LYS A 146 5.34 -0.17 31.28
CA LYS A 146 5.08 -0.98 32.48
C LYS A 146 4.93 -2.45 32.08
N ASN A 147 5.57 -3.38 32.78
CA ASN A 147 5.44 -4.84 32.55
C ASN A 147 5.81 -5.35 31.14
N PHE A 148 6.56 -4.60 30.33
CA PHE A 148 7.11 -5.12 29.08
C PHE A 148 8.64 -5.13 29.07
N THR A 149 9.21 -6.18 28.49
CA THR A 149 10.61 -6.15 28.02
C THR A 149 10.72 -5.24 26.79
N GLU A 150 11.92 -4.79 26.47
CA GLU A 150 12.17 -3.97 25.27
C GLU A 150 11.73 -4.69 23.98
N GLN A 151 11.99 -6.00 23.91
CA GLN A 151 11.56 -6.85 22.80
C GLN A 151 10.03 -6.88 22.67
N ALA A 152 9.33 -7.05 23.78
CA ALA A 152 7.87 -7.10 23.78
C ALA A 152 7.24 -5.74 23.42
N LEU A 153 7.84 -4.62 23.83
CA LEU A 153 7.42 -3.28 23.38
C LEU A 153 7.57 -3.10 21.86
N ARG A 154 8.66 -3.61 21.29
CA ARG A 154 8.89 -3.55 19.84
C ARG A 154 7.85 -4.36 19.08
N VAL A 155 7.59 -5.60 19.51
CA VAL A 155 6.54 -6.45 18.91
C VAL A 155 5.17 -5.78 19.04
N ARG A 156 4.85 -5.20 20.20
CA ARG A 156 3.60 -4.46 20.39
C ARG A 156 3.48 -3.26 19.45
N THR A 157 4.56 -2.53 19.23
CA THR A 157 4.58 -1.41 18.27
C THR A 157 4.30 -1.88 16.83
N TYR A 158 4.88 -3.03 16.43
CA TYR A 158 4.60 -3.63 15.12
C TYR A 158 3.14 -4.06 15.03
N GLU A 159 2.59 -4.67 16.08
CA GLU A 159 1.19 -5.10 16.12
C GLU A 159 0.23 -3.91 15.99
N ILE A 160 0.49 -2.79 16.68
CA ILE A 160 -0.29 -1.54 16.55
C ILE A 160 -0.30 -1.07 15.11
N PHE A 161 0.87 -1.03 14.46
CA PHE A 161 1.00 -0.62 13.06
C PHE A 161 0.18 -1.53 12.12
N HIS A 162 0.35 -2.84 12.21
CA HIS A 162 -0.35 -3.79 11.34
C HIS A 162 -1.85 -3.81 11.57
N ARG A 163 -2.32 -3.74 12.83
CA ARG A 163 -3.76 -3.62 13.13
C ARG A 163 -4.34 -2.31 12.61
N SER A 164 -3.58 -1.21 12.68
CA SER A 164 -3.99 0.08 12.11
C SER A 164 -4.12 -0.01 10.60
N MET A 165 -3.11 -0.53 9.90
CA MET A 165 -3.14 -0.71 8.45
C MET A 165 -4.26 -1.66 8.01
N ALA A 166 -4.46 -2.77 8.72
CA ALA A 166 -5.54 -3.72 8.45
C ALA A 166 -6.91 -3.03 8.54
N ALA A 167 -7.15 -2.24 9.59
CA ALA A 167 -8.39 -1.50 9.74
C ALA A 167 -8.61 -0.42 8.66
N VAL A 168 -7.54 0.24 8.20
CA VAL A 168 -7.63 1.25 7.13
C VAL A 168 -7.93 0.62 5.77
N LEU A 169 -7.33 -0.54 5.50
CA LEU A 169 -7.39 -1.22 4.19
C LEU A 169 -8.46 -2.30 4.11
N GLU A 170 -9.21 -2.56 5.17
CA GLU A 170 -10.31 -3.54 5.19
C GLU A 170 -11.33 -3.30 4.06
N PRO A 171 -11.87 -2.08 3.84
CA PRO A 171 -12.77 -1.82 2.71
C PRO A 171 -12.12 -2.05 1.34
N LEU A 172 -10.80 -1.84 1.25
CA LEU A 172 -10.05 -2.07 0.01
C LEU A 172 -9.96 -3.57 -0.29
N LYS A 173 -9.74 -4.41 0.74
CA LYS A 173 -9.66 -5.86 0.60
C LYS A 173 -11.00 -6.44 0.14
N GLU A 174 -12.10 -6.00 0.72
CA GLU A 174 -13.45 -6.44 0.35
C GLU A 174 -13.80 -6.04 -1.09
N ALA A 175 -13.58 -4.78 -1.44
CA ALA A 175 -13.82 -4.27 -2.79
C ALA A 175 -12.93 -4.92 -3.86
N GLY A 176 -11.71 -5.29 -3.49
CA GLY A 176 -10.73 -5.90 -4.38
C GLY A 176 -10.88 -7.41 -4.56
N ASP A 177 -11.78 -8.05 -3.81
CA ASP A 177 -11.98 -9.50 -3.87
C ASP A 177 -12.49 -9.91 -5.26
N PRO A 178 -11.74 -10.75 -6.01
CA PRO A 178 -12.18 -11.21 -7.33
C PRO A 178 -13.44 -12.08 -7.30
N ALA A 179 -13.77 -12.70 -6.16
CA ALA A 179 -15.03 -13.42 -5.95
C ALA A 179 -16.20 -12.49 -5.59
N GLY A 180 -15.92 -11.22 -5.30
CA GLY A 180 -16.90 -10.20 -4.97
C GLY A 180 -17.41 -9.40 -6.17
N GLU A 181 -18.22 -8.39 -5.87
CA GLU A 181 -18.87 -7.53 -6.86
C GLU A 181 -18.02 -6.34 -7.32
N GLY A 182 -16.79 -6.17 -6.82
CA GLY A 182 -16.02 -4.97 -7.11
C GLY A 182 -16.75 -3.69 -6.67
N VAL A 183 -16.43 -2.56 -7.30
CA VAL A 183 -17.06 -1.27 -7.03
C VAL A 183 -17.41 -0.57 -8.34
N GLU A 184 -18.65 -0.11 -8.47
CA GLU A 184 -19.03 0.76 -9.59
C GLU A 184 -18.50 2.18 -9.36
N LEU A 185 -17.61 2.61 -10.27
CA LEU A 185 -17.02 3.94 -10.26
C LEU A 185 -17.36 4.67 -11.56
N VAL A 186 -17.86 5.91 -11.41
CA VAL A 186 -18.03 6.85 -12.51
C VAL A 186 -16.68 7.50 -12.79
N GLY A 187 -16.16 7.31 -14.01
CA GLY A 187 -14.95 7.97 -14.46
C GLY A 187 -15.16 9.47 -14.67
N GLY A 188 -14.07 10.25 -14.66
CA GLY A 188 -14.14 11.66 -15.03
C GLY A 188 -14.56 11.90 -16.50
N ASP A 189 -14.61 10.84 -17.31
CA ASP A 189 -15.18 10.80 -18.66
C ASP A 189 -16.69 10.51 -18.69
N GLY A 190 -17.33 10.35 -17.52
CA GLY A 190 -18.75 10.04 -17.37
C GLY A 190 -19.11 8.56 -17.50
N ALA A 191 -18.17 7.69 -17.89
CA ALA A 191 -18.46 6.27 -18.06
C ALA A 191 -18.38 5.51 -16.73
N VAL A 192 -19.39 4.65 -16.49
CA VAL A 192 -19.44 3.77 -15.32
C VAL A 192 -18.63 2.51 -15.60
N ARG A 193 -17.78 2.12 -14.65
CA ARG A 193 -16.93 0.92 -14.75
C ARG A 193 -17.03 0.10 -13.47
N LYS A 194 -17.07 -1.22 -13.62
CA LYS A 194 -16.90 -2.18 -12.51
C LYS A 194 -15.41 -2.30 -12.19
N VAL A 195 -14.98 -1.75 -11.06
CA VAL A 195 -13.57 -1.60 -10.69
C VAL A 195 -13.21 -2.50 -9.52
N TYR A 196 -12.10 -3.23 -9.65
CA TYR A 196 -11.52 -4.07 -8.61
C TYR A 196 -10.21 -3.46 -8.14
N PRO A 197 -10.21 -2.73 -7.02
CA PRO A 197 -9.01 -2.09 -6.51
C PRO A 197 -8.10 -3.11 -5.80
N ILE A 198 -6.85 -3.23 -6.24
CA ILE A 198 -5.89 -4.21 -5.71
C ILE A 198 -4.67 -3.47 -5.19
N LEU A 199 -4.27 -3.72 -3.95
CA LEU A 199 -3.02 -3.19 -3.41
C LEU A 199 -1.82 -3.75 -4.19
N ALA A 200 -1.22 -2.93 -5.04
CA ALA A 200 -0.18 -3.34 -5.98
C ALA A 200 1.22 -2.94 -5.53
N ALA A 201 1.36 -1.85 -4.75
CA ALA A 201 2.65 -1.42 -4.24
C ALA A 201 2.53 -0.67 -2.90
N TYR A 202 3.54 -0.88 -2.05
CA TYR A 202 3.78 -0.10 -0.83
C TYR A 202 5.12 0.61 -0.98
N ILE A 203 5.10 1.93 -1.00
CA ILE A 203 6.30 2.78 -1.07
C ILE A 203 6.68 3.19 0.36
N ALA A 204 7.88 2.82 0.76
CA ALA A 204 8.46 3.10 2.06
C ALA A 204 9.99 3.14 1.92
N ASP A 205 10.67 3.87 2.78
CA ASP A 205 12.12 3.79 2.97
C ASP A 205 12.48 2.52 3.76
N TYR A 206 13.77 2.28 3.96
CA TYR A 206 14.26 1.00 4.46
C TYR A 206 13.74 0.62 5.86
N PRO A 207 13.78 1.51 6.88
CA PRO A 207 13.27 1.15 8.21
C PRO A 207 11.77 0.82 8.19
N GLU A 208 10.99 1.55 7.39
CA GLU A 208 9.56 1.38 7.21
C GLU A 208 9.26 0.12 6.40
N GLN A 209 10.07 -0.23 5.40
CA GLN A 209 10.00 -1.54 4.73
C GLN A 209 10.23 -2.69 5.71
N CYS A 210 11.18 -2.53 6.65
CA CYS A 210 11.39 -3.53 7.70
C CYS A 210 10.17 -3.65 8.63
N LEU A 211 9.54 -2.52 8.97
CA LEU A 211 8.30 -2.52 9.74
C LEU A 211 7.17 -3.24 8.97
N VAL A 212 6.91 -2.85 7.72
CA VAL A 212 5.85 -3.40 6.87
C VAL A 212 6.01 -4.90 6.61
N THR A 213 7.25 -5.38 6.51
CA THR A 213 7.56 -6.79 6.20
C THR A 213 7.90 -7.63 7.42
N CYS A 214 7.72 -7.10 8.64
CA CYS A 214 8.14 -7.73 9.89
C CYS A 214 9.61 -8.24 9.81
N SER A 215 10.49 -7.48 9.17
CA SER A 215 11.92 -7.83 9.06
C SER A 215 12.73 -7.14 10.16
N LYS A 216 13.85 -7.75 10.52
CA LYS A 216 14.82 -7.11 11.41
C LYS A 216 15.54 -6.01 10.62
N TYR A 217 15.84 -4.91 11.29
CA TYR A 217 16.72 -3.88 10.73
C TYR A 217 18.10 -4.48 10.45
N GLY A 218 18.69 -4.16 9.30
CA GLY A 218 19.93 -4.76 8.83
C GLY A 218 19.75 -6.09 8.10
N THR A 219 18.53 -6.52 7.77
CA THR A 219 18.28 -7.66 6.87
C THR A 219 17.51 -7.21 5.62
N CYS A 220 17.46 -8.04 4.59
CA CYS A 220 16.68 -7.71 3.40
C CYS A 220 15.17 -7.87 3.67
N PRO A 221 14.32 -6.87 3.38
CA PRO A 221 12.87 -6.99 3.54
C PRO A 221 12.23 -7.83 2.43
N LYS A 222 12.95 -8.09 1.32
CA LYS A 222 12.44 -8.76 0.11
C LYS A 222 12.89 -10.22 -0.01
N CYS A 223 14.08 -10.55 0.47
CA CYS A 223 14.67 -11.88 0.36
C CYS A 223 15.21 -12.38 1.70
N GLN A 224 15.57 -13.66 1.75
CA GLN A 224 15.98 -14.35 2.97
C GLN A 224 17.46 -14.12 3.34
N ARG A 225 18.16 -13.18 2.67
CA ARG A 225 19.57 -12.89 2.93
C ARG A 225 19.79 -12.35 4.34
N LYS A 226 20.87 -12.82 4.97
CA LYS A 226 21.34 -12.35 6.27
C LYS A 226 22.03 -10.99 6.14
N ALA A 227 22.23 -10.33 7.27
CA ALA A 227 22.91 -9.03 7.34
C ALA A 227 24.33 -9.07 6.73
N THR A 228 25.04 -10.18 6.93
CA THR A 228 26.39 -10.42 6.42
C THR A 228 26.47 -10.66 4.91
N GLU A 229 25.32 -10.78 4.23
CA GLU A 229 25.23 -11.17 2.83
C GLU A 229 24.59 -10.06 1.98
N LEU A 230 24.40 -8.86 2.54
CA LEU A 230 23.71 -7.75 1.84
C LEU A 230 24.55 -7.13 0.71
N GLU A 231 25.87 -7.33 0.74
CA GLU A 231 26.81 -6.86 -0.29
C GLU A 231 26.79 -7.70 -1.57
N GLU A 232 26.15 -8.86 -1.51
CA GLU A 232 26.10 -9.82 -2.60
C GLU A 232 25.25 -9.31 -3.77
N ARG A 233 25.80 -9.46 -4.98
CA ARG A 233 25.20 -8.89 -6.20
C ARG A 233 23.94 -9.64 -6.67
N THR A 234 23.75 -10.87 -6.21
CA THR A 234 22.60 -11.70 -6.60
C THR A 234 21.50 -11.61 -5.54
N PRO A 235 20.21 -11.59 -5.92
CA PRO A 235 19.14 -11.67 -4.94
C PRO A 235 19.12 -13.07 -4.29
N GLY A 236 18.93 -13.13 -2.97
CA GLY A 236 18.65 -14.39 -2.30
C GLY A 236 17.22 -14.88 -2.56
N ALA A 237 16.86 -16.03 -1.97
CA ALA A 237 15.51 -16.58 -2.09
C ALA A 237 14.45 -15.57 -1.63
N PRO A 238 13.35 -15.37 -2.38
CA PRO A 238 12.32 -14.41 -2.01
C PRO A 238 11.67 -14.79 -0.68
N ARG A 239 11.30 -13.78 0.11
CA ARG A 239 10.48 -14.00 1.31
C ARG A 239 9.08 -14.41 0.88
N LYS A 240 8.57 -15.49 1.45
CA LYS A 240 7.18 -15.92 1.32
C LYS A 240 6.45 -15.63 2.63
N GLN A 241 5.13 -15.54 2.57
CA GLN A 241 4.30 -15.36 3.76
C GLN A 241 4.54 -16.49 4.78
N THR A 242 4.47 -17.74 4.33
CA THR A 242 4.71 -18.93 5.18
C THR A 242 6.08 -18.93 5.86
N TRP A 243 7.12 -18.49 5.16
CA TRP A 243 8.46 -18.36 5.74
C TRP A 243 8.51 -17.26 6.80
N THR A 244 7.88 -16.10 6.53
CA THR A 244 7.84 -14.97 7.47
C THR A 244 7.06 -15.34 8.73
N GLU A 245 5.94 -16.05 8.59
CA GLU A 245 5.15 -16.58 9.70
C GLU A 245 5.95 -17.59 10.52
N GLY A 246 6.70 -18.50 9.87
CA GLY A 246 7.60 -19.44 10.55
C GLY A 246 8.64 -18.72 11.41
N VAL A 247 9.34 -17.74 10.85
CA VAL A 247 10.34 -16.94 11.58
C VAL A 247 9.72 -16.19 12.77
N ILE A 248 8.49 -15.68 12.64
CA ILE A 248 7.80 -15.00 13.75
C ILE A 248 7.41 -16.00 14.84
N ASN A 249 6.95 -17.19 14.47
CA ASN A 249 6.56 -18.23 15.42
C ASN A 249 7.76 -18.79 16.18
N ASP A 250 8.90 -19.01 15.51
CA ASP A 250 10.14 -19.49 16.14
C ASP A 250 10.77 -18.46 17.10
N ALA A 251 10.44 -17.17 16.92
CA ALA A 251 10.94 -16.07 17.74
C ALA A 251 10.08 -15.77 18.98
N ARG A 252 8.94 -16.46 19.15
CA ARG A 252 8.07 -16.35 20.33
C ARG A 252 8.50 -17.30 21.44
#